data_AF-A0A7X3WDM1-F1
#
_entry.id   AF-A0A7X3WDM1-F1
#
_cell.length_a   1.000
_cell.length_b   1.000
_cell.length_c   1.000
_cell.angle_alpha   90.00
_cell.angle_beta   90.00
_cell.angle_gamma   90.00
#
_symmetry.space_group_name_H-M   'P 1'
#
loop_
_entity.id
_entity.type
_entity.pdbx_description
1 polymer ?
#
loop_
_entity_poly.entity_id
_entity_poly.type
_entity_poly.pdbx_seq_one_letter_code
_entity_poly.pdbx_strand_id
1 'polypeptide(L)'
;MQLHDDKQTNRADNIQGAEIRLPSADLTADLAFFMKTLGFRMDKIYPADYPTISVLSGHGLTIRLEQGASEPPGTLRILCRDPAALAGGQTELTAPNGTRIEIVQADPPLEIPPTQHAFLVRRLKDNTPWVIGRAGMHYRDLVPGRLGGSIIASHIRIPDAGPVPDVVHYHTVGFQLIFAYRGEVKLVYEDQGPPFMLKAGDCVIQPPEIRHRVLESSENLQVIEIGVPADHVTTIDHEVELPTGVLNPNRVFGGQTFCRHQLKDAVWEPWRLAGFEARETGIGEATGGVASVQVARVTDGKNDSSTDGRSSSGSEQVTSHTGDILFTFVMEGEVALNGENQETHRLEAGDAYVIPPHTKTSLTDRSADLELLEVALPARFETIVH
;
A
#
# COMPACT_ATOMS: atom_id res chain seq x y z
N MET A 1 19.41 25.28 -20.96
CA MET A 1 19.88 26.04 -19.78
C MET A 1 20.61 25.03 -18.90
N GLN A 2 21.95 25.07 -18.90
CA GLN A 2 22.80 24.17 -18.14
C GLN A 2 22.47 24.31 -16.66
N LEU A 3 22.04 23.22 -16.02
CA LEU A 3 22.03 23.13 -14.57
C LEU A 3 23.50 23.17 -14.13
N HIS A 4 23.87 24.27 -13.47
CA HIS A 4 25.11 24.34 -12.75
C HIS A 4 25.09 23.24 -11.70
N ASP A 5 26.03 22.32 -11.85
CA ASP A 5 26.46 21.35 -10.84
C ASP A 5 27.13 22.15 -9.72
N ASP A 6 26.32 22.84 -8.91
CA ASP A 6 26.76 23.38 -7.64
C ASP A 6 27.09 22.17 -6.78
N LYS A 7 28.39 21.92 -6.64
CA LYS A 7 28.95 21.11 -5.55
C LYS A 7 28.36 21.62 -4.24
N GLN A 8 27.23 21.05 -3.83
CA GLN A 8 26.87 20.95 -2.43
C GLN A 8 28.02 20.17 -1.79
N THR A 9 29.04 20.89 -1.32
CA THR A 9 29.89 20.41 -0.23
C THR A 9 28.91 19.95 0.82
N ASN A 10 28.79 18.63 0.95
CA ASN A 10 27.80 17.98 1.76
C ASN A 10 28.02 18.47 3.19
N ARG A 11 27.16 19.38 3.68
CA ARG A 11 27.35 20.03 4.99
C ARG A 11 27.48 19.00 6.12
N ALA A 12 26.97 17.79 5.89
CA ALA A 12 27.11 16.63 6.74
C ALA A 12 28.56 16.11 6.89
N ASP A 13 29.46 16.37 5.95
CA ASP A 13 30.84 15.83 5.98
C ASP A 13 31.65 16.38 7.18
N ASN A 14 31.26 17.52 7.74
CA ASN A 14 31.86 18.11 8.95
C ASN A 14 31.18 17.66 10.26
N ILE A 15 30.05 16.95 10.19
CA ILE A 15 29.31 16.47 11.35
C ILE A 15 29.85 15.09 11.73
N GLN A 16 30.51 14.98 12.87
CA GLN A 16 31.09 13.71 13.34
C GLN A 16 30.13 12.89 14.22
N GLY A 17 29.05 13.50 14.69
CA GLY A 17 28.05 12.84 15.53
C GLY A 17 27.00 13.81 16.06
N ALA A 18 25.99 13.25 16.71
CA ALA A 18 24.93 13.98 17.41
C ALA A 18 24.57 13.22 18.69
N GLU A 19 24.10 13.95 19.71
CA GLU A 19 23.66 13.38 20.98
C GLU A 19 22.37 14.04 21.43
N ILE A 20 21.50 13.28 22.10
CA ILE A 20 20.32 13.81 22.79
C ILE A 20 20.75 14.18 24.20
N ARG A 21 20.70 15.48 24.53
CA ARG A 21 20.92 15.94 25.90
C ARG A 21 19.65 15.78 26.73
N LEU A 22 19.76 15.07 27.85
CA LEU A 22 18.70 14.88 28.84
C LEU A 22 19.16 15.46 30.18
N PRO A 23 18.26 16.10 30.94
CA PRO A 23 18.59 16.58 32.27
C PRO A 23 18.95 15.41 33.18
N SER A 24 19.76 15.67 34.20
CA SER A 24 20.02 14.72 35.29
C SER A 24 20.06 15.47 36.61
N ALA A 25 19.29 15.01 37.59
CA ALA A 25 19.40 15.50 38.97
C ALA A 25 20.28 14.56 39.82
N ASP A 26 20.27 13.27 39.49
CA ASP A 26 21.10 12.23 40.12
C ASP A 26 21.72 11.37 39.01
N LEU A 27 22.96 11.71 38.65
CA LEU A 27 23.67 11.04 37.58
C LEU A 27 23.93 9.56 37.91
N THR A 28 24.08 9.20 39.19
CA THR A 28 24.33 7.81 39.58
C THR A 28 23.09 6.95 39.37
N ALA A 29 21.91 7.46 39.76
CA ALA A 29 20.64 6.79 39.53
C ALA A 29 20.34 6.64 38.03
N ASP A 30 20.56 7.69 37.25
CA ASP A 30 20.35 7.65 35.81
C ASP A 30 21.30 6.65 35.13
N LEU A 31 22.59 6.65 35.47
CA LEU A 31 23.56 5.68 34.94
C LEU A 31 23.16 4.24 35.26
N ALA A 32 22.72 3.98 36.50
CA ALA A 32 22.24 2.65 36.87
C ALA A 32 21.04 2.23 36.00
N PHE A 33 20.08 3.14 35.76
CA PHE A 33 18.92 2.86 34.92
C PHE A 33 19.30 2.63 33.45
N PHE A 34 19.96 3.59 32.80
CA PHE A 34 20.28 3.49 31.38
C PHE A 34 21.24 2.33 31.06
N MET A 35 22.22 2.06 31.93
CA MET A 35 23.19 0.98 31.67
C MET A 35 22.65 -0.40 32.06
N LYS A 36 22.03 -0.55 33.23
CA LYS A 36 21.62 -1.88 33.73
C LYS A 36 20.24 -2.29 33.25
N THR A 37 19.29 -1.35 33.17
CA THR A 37 17.92 -1.64 32.73
C THR A 37 17.82 -1.62 31.21
N LEU A 38 18.39 -0.59 30.57
CA LEU A 38 18.28 -0.40 29.13
C LEU A 38 19.51 -0.87 28.34
N GLY A 39 20.60 -1.28 28.99
CA GLY A 39 21.76 -1.85 28.30
C GLY A 39 22.62 -0.84 27.53
N PHE A 40 22.51 0.45 27.81
CA PHE A 40 23.42 1.45 27.23
C PHE A 40 24.84 1.25 27.75
N ARG A 41 25.82 1.56 26.90
CA ARG A 41 27.24 1.55 27.24
C ARG A 41 27.71 2.97 27.51
N MET A 42 28.48 3.16 28.58
CA MET A 42 29.10 4.46 28.87
C MET A 42 30.33 4.69 27.99
N ASP A 43 30.39 5.86 27.35
CA ASP A 43 31.50 6.28 26.48
C ASP A 43 32.38 7.35 27.12
N LYS A 44 31.77 8.32 27.81
CA LYS A 44 32.47 9.44 28.45
C LYS A 44 31.82 9.75 29.79
N ILE A 45 32.63 10.14 30.76
CA ILE A 45 32.18 10.64 32.06
C ILE A 45 33.15 11.71 32.54
N TYR A 46 32.63 12.87 32.96
CA TYR A 46 33.47 13.99 33.37
C TYR A 46 32.72 15.05 34.20
N PRO A 47 33.44 15.90 34.96
CA PRO A 47 34.87 15.78 35.29
C PRO A 47 35.17 14.55 36.15
N ALA A 48 36.44 14.14 36.27
CA ALA A 48 36.82 12.85 36.87
C ALA A 48 36.61 12.78 38.39
N ASP A 49 36.72 13.91 39.06
CA ASP A 49 36.66 14.12 40.50
C ASP A 49 35.24 14.36 41.01
N TYR A 50 34.39 14.99 40.21
CA TYR A 50 32.96 15.17 40.51
C TYR A 50 32.11 15.12 39.23
N PRO A 51 31.79 13.92 38.71
CA PRO A 51 31.09 13.77 37.45
C PRO A 51 29.71 14.46 37.45
N THR A 52 29.50 15.36 36.51
CA THR A 52 28.21 16.03 36.27
C THR A 52 27.65 15.69 34.89
N ILE A 53 28.46 15.07 34.03
CA ILE A 53 28.11 14.70 32.67
C ILE A 53 28.52 13.25 32.40
N SER A 54 27.66 12.52 31.72
CA SER A 54 27.99 11.24 31.09
C SER A 54 27.40 11.14 29.68
N VAL A 55 28.16 10.55 28.77
CA VAL A 55 27.72 10.23 27.40
C VAL A 55 27.64 8.71 27.25
N LEU A 56 26.50 8.23 26.75
CA LEU A 56 26.16 6.82 26.60
C LEU A 56 25.81 6.51 25.14
N SER A 57 26.17 5.33 24.64
CA SER A 57 25.73 4.82 23.34
C SER A 57 24.99 3.49 23.47
N GLY A 58 23.96 3.31 22.65
CA GLY A 58 23.14 2.10 22.62
C GLY A 58 21.96 2.25 21.67
N HIS A 59 21.53 1.14 21.05
CA HIS A 59 20.30 1.07 20.24
C HIS A 59 20.18 2.13 19.13
N GLY A 60 21.31 2.49 18.52
CA GLY A 60 21.36 3.52 17.47
C GLY A 60 21.31 4.96 17.97
N LEU A 61 21.36 5.19 19.29
CA LEU A 61 21.34 6.51 19.92
C LEU A 61 22.63 6.82 20.69
N THR A 62 22.98 8.10 20.74
CA THR A 62 23.92 8.67 21.71
C THR A 62 23.16 9.59 22.66
N ILE A 63 23.24 9.32 23.96
CA ILE A 63 22.55 10.07 25.01
C ILE A 63 23.58 10.77 25.88
N ARG A 64 23.36 12.05 26.15
CA ARG A 64 24.12 12.86 27.09
C ARG A 64 23.26 13.17 28.31
N LEU A 65 23.64 12.61 29.44
CA LEU A 65 23.07 12.95 30.75
C LEU A 65 23.89 14.12 31.31
N GLU A 66 23.24 15.25 31.61
CA GLU A 66 23.93 16.46 32.09
C GLU A 66 23.18 17.11 33.26
N GLN A 67 23.89 17.31 34.37
CA GLN A 67 23.37 18.05 35.51
C GLN A 67 23.28 19.54 35.20
N GLY A 68 22.13 20.14 35.54
CA GLY A 68 21.87 21.55 35.28
C GLY A 68 21.44 21.87 33.84
N ALA A 69 21.26 20.86 32.98
CA ALA A 69 20.64 21.06 31.68
C ALA A 69 19.19 21.60 31.85
N SER A 70 18.84 22.60 31.04
CA SER A 70 17.55 23.32 31.16
C SER A 70 16.40 22.67 30.40
N GLU A 71 16.70 21.71 29.54
CA GLU A 71 15.72 20.99 28.75
C GLU A 71 14.86 20.05 29.62
N PRO A 72 13.57 19.88 29.29
CA PRO A 72 12.75 18.87 29.93
C PRO A 72 13.21 17.46 29.55
N PRO A 73 12.88 16.44 30.36
CA PRO A 73 13.04 15.06 29.94
C PRO A 73 12.25 14.75 28.66
N GLY A 74 12.79 13.87 27.83
CA GLY A 74 12.17 13.44 26.58
C GLY A 74 11.42 12.11 26.70
N THR A 75 10.98 11.59 25.55
CA THR A 75 10.50 10.22 25.39
C THR A 75 11.46 9.44 24.50
N LEU A 76 11.93 8.28 24.94
CA LEU A 76 12.72 7.34 24.15
C LEU A 76 11.87 6.12 23.83
N ARG A 77 11.70 5.82 22.54
CA ARG A 77 11.09 4.56 22.09
C ARG A 77 12.18 3.54 21.81
N ILE A 78 12.21 2.46 22.59
CA ILE A 78 13.15 1.35 22.44
C ILE A 78 12.45 0.24 21.64
N LEU A 79 12.91 0.05 20.41
CA LEU A 79 12.41 -0.98 19.51
C LEU A 79 13.06 -2.33 19.86
N CYS A 80 12.26 -3.28 20.34
CA CYS A 80 12.72 -4.59 20.81
C CYS A 80 12.10 -5.73 20.00
N ARG A 81 12.83 -6.83 19.82
CA ARG A 81 12.25 -8.05 19.23
C ARG A 81 11.21 -8.69 20.15
N ASP A 82 11.50 -8.69 21.45
CA ASP A 82 10.61 -9.21 22.49
C ASP A 82 10.54 -8.19 23.64
N PRO A 83 9.52 -7.32 23.65
CA PRO A 83 9.30 -6.36 24.74
C PRO A 83 9.15 -7.02 26.12
N ALA A 84 8.60 -8.24 26.20
CA ALA A 84 8.35 -8.92 27.46
C ALA A 84 9.63 -9.39 28.16
N ALA A 85 10.70 -9.62 27.39
CA ALA A 85 12.00 -10.03 27.91
C ALA A 85 12.82 -8.86 28.51
N LEU A 86 12.43 -7.60 28.27
CA LEU A 86 13.13 -6.42 28.77
C LEU A 86 12.44 -5.84 29.99
N ALA A 87 13.22 -5.27 30.93
CA ALA A 87 12.71 -4.53 32.10
C ALA A 87 11.60 -5.25 32.90
N GLY A 88 11.67 -6.59 32.99
CA GLY A 88 10.67 -7.39 33.69
C GLY A 88 9.28 -7.38 33.03
N GLY A 89 9.21 -7.11 31.72
CA GLY A 89 7.99 -7.10 30.91
C GLY A 89 7.22 -5.78 30.92
N GLN A 90 7.76 -4.72 31.54
CA GLN A 90 7.15 -3.40 31.51
C GLN A 90 7.36 -2.74 30.14
N THR A 91 6.28 -2.26 29.52
CA THR A 91 6.31 -1.57 28.22
C THR A 91 6.42 -0.06 28.33
N GLU A 92 6.14 0.49 29.51
CA GLU A 92 6.32 1.91 29.82
C GLU A 92 7.10 2.08 31.12
N LEU A 93 8.16 2.88 31.08
CA LEU A 93 9.00 3.19 32.24
C LEU A 93 9.22 4.69 32.33
N THR A 94 9.59 5.16 33.51
CA THR A 94 10.12 6.51 33.72
C THR A 94 11.49 6.39 34.34
N ALA A 95 12.50 6.92 33.66
CA ALA A 95 13.86 7.02 34.18
C ALA A 95 13.91 7.98 35.40
N PRO A 96 14.92 7.92 36.28
CA PRO A 96 15.03 8.79 37.44
C PRO A 96 15.03 10.29 37.08
N ASN A 97 15.65 10.67 35.96
CA ASN A 97 15.57 12.04 35.42
C ASN A 97 14.22 12.45 34.80
N GLY A 98 13.21 11.58 34.84
CA GLY A 98 11.89 11.82 34.28
C GLY A 98 11.73 11.46 32.80
N THR A 99 12.77 10.94 32.13
CA THR A 99 12.66 10.51 30.72
C THR A 99 11.70 9.34 30.60
N ARG A 100 10.66 9.47 29.78
CA ARG A 100 9.71 8.38 29.53
C ARG A 100 10.32 7.39 28.54
N ILE A 101 10.22 6.12 28.83
CA ILE A 101 10.68 5.03 27.96
C ILE A 101 9.46 4.25 27.51
N GLU A 102 9.28 4.12 26.20
CA GLU A 102 8.33 3.18 25.61
C GLU A 102 9.12 2.00 25.04
N ILE A 103 8.88 0.79 25.54
CA ILE A 103 9.44 -0.43 24.99
C ILE A 103 8.37 -1.03 24.08
N VAL A 104 8.66 -1.08 22.79
CA VAL A 104 7.71 -1.52 21.75
C VAL A 104 8.34 -2.58 20.88
N GLN A 105 7.51 -3.39 20.21
CA GLN A 105 8.00 -4.36 19.25
C GLN A 105 8.62 -3.63 18.04
N ALA A 106 9.82 -4.05 17.63
CA ALA A 106 10.54 -3.43 16.52
C ALA A 106 9.79 -3.66 15.19
N ASP A 107 9.36 -4.90 14.97
CA ASP A 107 8.63 -5.35 13.78
C ASP A 107 7.29 -5.93 14.26
N PRO A 108 6.28 -5.10 14.55
CA PRO A 108 4.97 -5.59 14.98
C PRO A 108 4.34 -6.45 13.87
N PRO A 109 3.57 -7.49 14.22
CA PRO A 109 2.86 -8.28 13.23
C PRO A 109 1.88 -7.40 12.45
N LEU A 110 1.67 -7.71 11.18
CA LEU A 110 0.66 -7.04 10.38
C LEU A 110 -0.73 -7.28 10.98
N GLU A 111 -1.41 -6.21 11.37
CA GLU A 111 -2.79 -6.27 11.84
C GLU A 111 -3.75 -6.11 10.66
N ILE A 112 -4.64 -7.09 10.48
CA ILE A 112 -5.72 -7.02 9.49
C ILE A 112 -7.03 -6.75 10.25
N PRO A 113 -7.60 -5.53 10.16
CA PRO A 113 -8.84 -5.23 10.82
C PRO A 113 -9.99 -6.00 10.16
N PRO A 114 -11.05 -6.37 10.92
CA PRO A 114 -12.21 -7.04 10.36
C PRO A 114 -12.92 -6.15 9.35
N THR A 115 -13.31 -6.73 8.21
CA THR A 115 -14.03 -6.04 7.14
C THR A 115 -15.40 -5.57 7.63
N GLN A 116 -15.67 -4.26 7.49
CA GLN A 116 -17.00 -3.69 7.70
C GLN A 116 -17.73 -3.65 6.36
N HIS A 117 -18.55 -4.67 6.09
CA HIS A 117 -19.25 -4.80 4.81
C HIS A 117 -20.24 -3.65 4.59
N ALA A 118 -20.15 -3.00 3.43
CA ALA A 118 -21.01 -1.89 3.04
C ALA A 118 -21.22 -1.87 1.53
N PHE A 119 -22.44 -1.57 1.09
CA PHE A 119 -22.72 -1.31 -0.32
C PHE A 119 -22.26 0.11 -0.62
N LEU A 120 -21.25 0.24 -1.47
CA LEU A 120 -20.60 1.51 -1.74
C LEU A 120 -20.60 1.78 -3.23
N VAL A 121 -20.94 3.01 -3.61
CA VAL A 121 -20.78 3.52 -4.96
C VAL A 121 -19.99 4.81 -4.88
N ARG A 122 -18.99 4.93 -5.75
CA ARG A 122 -18.04 6.03 -5.76
C ARG A 122 -17.92 6.60 -7.16
N ARG A 123 -18.62 7.71 -7.42
CA ARG A 123 -18.60 8.31 -8.75
C ARG A 123 -17.46 9.30 -8.92
N LEU A 124 -16.95 9.41 -10.14
CA LEU A 124 -15.96 10.40 -10.53
C LEU A 124 -16.55 11.82 -10.46
N LYS A 125 -17.81 11.97 -10.88
CA LYS A 125 -18.54 13.25 -10.88
C LYS A 125 -18.93 13.79 -9.51
N ASP A 126 -18.69 13.03 -8.44
CA ASP A 126 -18.99 13.46 -7.06
C ASP A 126 -18.05 14.60 -6.58
N ASN A 127 -17.25 15.19 -7.49
CA ASN A 127 -16.35 16.32 -7.26
C ASN A 127 -15.45 16.15 -6.04
N THR A 128 -15.08 14.90 -5.71
CA THR A 128 -14.10 14.68 -4.66
C THR A 128 -12.78 15.27 -5.12
N PRO A 129 -12.22 16.23 -4.37
CA PRO A 129 -10.97 16.83 -4.75
C PRO A 129 -9.90 15.75 -4.78
N TRP A 130 -9.13 15.73 -5.86
CA TRP A 130 -7.87 15.00 -5.88
C TRP A 130 -7.00 15.52 -4.75
N VAL A 131 -6.52 14.62 -3.91
CA VAL A 131 -5.56 14.97 -2.87
C VAL A 131 -4.18 14.94 -3.51
N ILE A 132 -3.45 16.05 -3.46
CA ILE A 132 -2.04 16.08 -3.86
C ILE A 132 -1.26 15.33 -2.77
N GLY A 133 -0.77 14.14 -3.11
CA GLY A 133 0.07 13.33 -2.25
C GLY A 133 1.57 13.57 -2.50
N ARG A 134 2.38 12.53 -2.27
CA ARG A 134 3.83 12.60 -2.48
C ARG A 134 4.16 12.81 -3.96
N ALA A 135 5.30 13.47 -4.23
CA ALA A 135 5.83 13.67 -5.58
C ALA A 135 4.87 14.30 -6.61
N GLY A 136 3.86 15.07 -6.17
CA GLY A 136 2.87 15.68 -7.07
C GLY A 136 1.82 14.71 -7.62
N MET A 137 1.77 13.48 -7.12
CA MET A 137 0.77 12.48 -7.50
C MET A 137 -0.59 12.87 -6.94
N HIS A 138 -1.64 12.72 -7.75
CA HIS A 138 -3.01 13.02 -7.38
C HIS A 138 -3.72 11.73 -6.97
N TYR A 139 -4.27 11.68 -5.75
CA TYR A 139 -4.96 10.52 -5.21
C TYR A 139 -6.47 10.76 -5.12
N ARG A 140 -7.26 9.76 -5.50
CA ARG A 140 -8.69 9.69 -5.24
C ARG A 140 -9.04 8.35 -4.61
N ASP A 141 -9.57 8.41 -3.40
CA ASP A 141 -10.08 7.24 -2.67
C ASP A 141 -11.36 6.69 -3.34
N LEU A 142 -11.31 5.41 -3.68
CA LEU A 142 -12.38 4.65 -4.33
C LEU A 142 -13.28 3.90 -3.35
N VAL A 143 -12.83 3.71 -2.10
CA VAL A 143 -13.57 3.01 -1.04
C VAL A 143 -13.57 3.86 0.23
N PRO A 144 -14.41 4.92 0.28
CA PRO A 144 -14.51 5.77 1.46
C PRO A 144 -14.82 4.95 2.71
N GLY A 145 -14.15 5.26 3.82
CA GLY A 145 -14.25 4.48 5.06
C GLY A 145 -13.51 3.14 5.05
N ARG A 146 -12.90 2.77 3.91
CA ARG A 146 -11.93 1.66 3.78
C ARG A 146 -12.44 0.31 4.30
N LEU A 147 -13.76 0.12 4.32
CA LEU A 147 -14.46 -1.01 4.94
C LEU A 147 -13.90 -1.34 6.34
N GLY A 148 -13.78 -0.31 7.20
CA GLY A 148 -13.23 -0.47 8.55
C GLY A 148 -11.71 -0.55 8.61
N GLY A 149 -11.02 -0.10 7.56
CA GLY A 149 -9.55 -0.15 7.45
C GLY A 149 -9.00 -1.42 6.80
N SER A 150 -9.87 -2.33 6.36
CA SER A 150 -9.49 -3.62 5.75
C SER A 150 -8.93 -3.48 4.35
N ILE A 151 -9.28 -2.42 3.61
CA ILE A 151 -8.83 -2.20 2.23
C ILE A 151 -8.69 -0.70 1.92
N ILE A 152 -7.67 -0.36 1.14
CA ILE A 152 -7.61 0.90 0.39
C ILE A 152 -7.64 0.58 -1.10
N ALA A 153 -8.44 1.33 -1.85
CA ALA A 153 -8.38 1.35 -3.30
C ALA A 153 -8.28 2.80 -3.77
N SER A 154 -7.23 3.09 -4.53
CA SER A 154 -6.90 4.45 -4.96
C SER A 154 -6.86 4.52 -6.48
N HIS A 155 -7.54 5.50 -7.05
CA HIS A 155 -7.22 5.96 -8.40
C HIS A 155 -6.16 7.05 -8.25
N ILE A 156 -4.97 6.78 -8.79
CA ILE A 156 -3.83 7.68 -8.74
C ILE A 156 -3.56 8.23 -10.14
N ARG A 157 -3.34 9.55 -10.26
CA ARG A 157 -2.95 10.22 -11.51
C ARG A 157 -1.60 10.91 -11.35
N ILE A 158 -0.71 10.71 -12.31
CA ILE A 158 0.54 11.46 -12.47
C ILE A 158 0.42 12.32 -13.73
N PRO A 159 0.24 13.65 -13.61
CA PRO A 159 0.01 14.52 -14.76
C PRO A 159 1.22 14.60 -15.70
N ASP A 160 2.41 14.79 -15.13
CA ASP A 160 3.62 15.06 -15.90
C ASP A 160 4.39 13.78 -16.22
N ALA A 161 4.98 13.74 -17.42
CA ALA A 161 5.86 12.66 -17.83
C ALA A 161 7.27 12.82 -17.28
N GLY A 162 8.01 11.71 -17.21
CA GLY A 162 9.45 11.70 -16.94
C GLY A 162 9.83 10.90 -15.71
N PRO A 163 11.04 11.15 -15.16
CA PRO A 163 11.52 10.44 -13.98
C PRO A 163 10.62 10.67 -12.77
N VAL A 164 10.27 9.58 -12.08
CA VAL A 164 9.54 9.65 -10.82
C VAL A 164 10.58 9.73 -9.69
N PRO A 165 10.50 10.70 -8.76
CA PRO A 165 11.45 10.85 -7.66
C PRO A 165 11.17 9.83 -6.55
N ASP A 166 11.15 8.55 -6.93
CA ASP A 166 10.95 7.41 -6.05
C ASP A 166 12.29 6.79 -5.65
N VAL A 167 12.31 6.10 -4.52
CA VAL A 167 13.47 5.39 -3.97
C VAL A 167 13.13 3.92 -3.78
N VAL A 168 14.15 3.06 -3.61
CA VAL A 168 13.88 1.65 -3.32
C VAL A 168 13.13 1.54 -2.01
N HIS A 169 11.98 0.89 -2.03
CA HIS A 169 11.14 0.69 -0.86
C HIS A 169 10.35 -0.60 -0.95
N TYR A 170 9.71 -0.96 0.15
CA TYR A 170 8.80 -2.09 0.23
C TYR A 170 7.67 -1.80 1.22
N HIS A 171 6.61 -2.62 1.17
CA HIS A 171 5.46 -2.48 2.06
C HIS A 171 5.28 -3.71 2.94
N THR A 172 5.04 -3.50 4.22
CA THR A 172 4.54 -4.53 5.14
C THR A 172 3.03 -4.59 5.01
N VAL A 173 2.56 -5.41 4.07
CA VAL A 173 1.18 -5.46 3.59
C VAL A 173 0.78 -6.92 3.37
N GLY A 174 -0.53 -7.23 3.40
CA GLY A 174 -1.07 -8.55 3.12
C GLY A 174 -1.35 -8.78 1.63
N PHE A 175 -1.67 -7.73 0.88
CA PHE A 175 -1.83 -7.76 -0.57
C PHE A 175 -1.67 -6.35 -1.15
N GLN A 176 -0.99 -6.23 -2.29
CA GLN A 176 -0.90 -4.98 -3.03
C GLN A 176 -0.92 -5.22 -4.55
N LEU A 177 -1.73 -4.42 -5.24
CA LEU A 177 -1.92 -4.44 -6.69
C LEU A 177 -1.61 -3.07 -7.26
N ILE A 178 -0.91 -3.04 -8.40
CA ILE A 178 -0.90 -1.90 -9.31
C ILE A 178 -1.48 -2.34 -10.65
N PHE A 179 -2.59 -1.72 -11.04
CA PHE A 179 -3.20 -1.88 -12.35
C PHE A 179 -3.02 -0.60 -13.17
N ALA A 180 -2.39 -0.68 -14.33
CA ALA A 180 -2.23 0.47 -15.22
C ALA A 180 -3.54 0.75 -15.96
N TYR A 181 -4.22 1.85 -15.62
CA TYR A 181 -5.50 2.23 -16.21
C TYR A 181 -5.32 3.05 -17.50
N ARG A 182 -4.46 4.08 -17.47
CA ARG A 182 -4.12 4.92 -18.63
C ARG A 182 -2.62 5.19 -18.65
N GLY A 183 -2.03 5.28 -19.84
CA GLY A 183 -0.61 5.56 -19.99
C GLY A 183 0.27 4.34 -19.69
N GLU A 184 1.52 4.60 -19.34
CA GLU A 184 2.52 3.57 -19.04
C GLU A 184 3.52 4.02 -17.97
N VAL A 185 4.04 3.06 -17.21
CA VAL A 185 4.97 3.29 -16.11
C VAL A 185 6.11 2.28 -16.16
N LYS A 186 7.33 2.77 -15.93
CA LYS A 186 8.54 1.97 -15.89
C LYS A 186 8.87 1.59 -14.45
N LEU A 187 8.96 0.30 -14.20
CA LEU A 187 9.13 -0.25 -12.85
C LEU A 187 10.31 -1.20 -12.81
N VAL A 188 10.89 -1.39 -11.63
CA VAL A 188 11.86 -2.43 -11.32
C VAL A 188 11.51 -3.09 -10.00
N TYR A 189 11.64 -4.42 -9.95
CA TYR A 189 11.30 -5.24 -8.79
C TYR A 189 12.45 -6.18 -8.46
N GLU A 190 12.64 -6.43 -7.16
CA GLU A 190 13.61 -7.36 -6.61
C GLU A 190 13.51 -8.74 -7.27
N ASP A 191 14.63 -9.23 -7.78
CA ASP A 191 14.79 -10.54 -8.40
C ASP A 191 13.96 -10.80 -9.67
N GLN A 192 13.33 -9.77 -10.25
CA GLN A 192 12.51 -9.87 -11.46
C GLN A 192 13.25 -9.47 -12.75
N GLY A 193 14.55 -9.20 -12.64
CA GLY A 193 15.41 -8.82 -13.76
C GLY A 193 15.40 -7.31 -14.05
N PRO A 194 15.73 -6.90 -15.28
CA PRO A 194 15.85 -5.48 -15.63
C PRO A 194 14.50 -4.76 -15.57
N PRO A 195 14.51 -3.42 -15.47
CA PRO A 195 13.29 -2.62 -15.48
C PRO A 195 12.41 -2.88 -16.71
N PHE A 196 11.10 -2.83 -16.53
CA PHE A 196 10.12 -3.08 -17.59
C PHE A 196 9.01 -2.02 -17.61
N MET A 197 8.32 -1.93 -18.74
CA MET A 197 7.12 -1.10 -18.89
C MET A 197 5.86 -1.87 -18.52
N LEU A 198 5.04 -1.26 -17.67
CA LEU A 198 3.66 -1.64 -17.41
C LEU A 198 2.75 -0.68 -18.17
N LYS A 199 1.94 -1.20 -19.09
CA LYS A 199 1.09 -0.40 -20.00
C LYS A 199 -0.37 -0.48 -19.61
N ALA A 200 -1.19 0.44 -20.10
CA ALA A 200 -2.64 0.39 -19.91
C ALA A 200 -3.22 -1.01 -20.17
N GLY A 201 -3.94 -1.53 -19.18
CA GLY A 201 -4.50 -2.88 -19.16
C GLY A 201 -3.59 -3.96 -18.57
N ASP A 202 -2.32 -3.68 -18.32
CA ASP A 202 -1.41 -4.57 -17.59
C ASP A 202 -1.55 -4.37 -16.07
N CYS A 203 -1.15 -5.38 -15.29
CA CYS A 203 -1.04 -5.23 -13.84
C CYS A 203 0.09 -6.06 -13.25
N VAL A 204 0.52 -5.66 -12.05
CA VAL A 204 1.46 -6.40 -11.22
C VAL A 204 0.92 -6.49 -9.80
N ILE A 205 1.19 -7.62 -9.16
CA ILE A 205 1.10 -7.68 -7.70
C ILE A 205 2.47 -7.37 -7.12
N GLN A 206 2.47 -6.69 -5.99
CA GLN A 206 3.66 -6.40 -5.22
C GLN A 206 3.56 -7.27 -3.96
N PRO A 207 4.19 -8.46 -3.94
CA PRO A 207 4.14 -9.30 -2.76
C PRO A 207 4.61 -8.58 -1.50
N PRO A 208 4.21 -9.04 -0.30
CA PRO A 208 4.69 -8.49 0.96
C PRO A 208 6.20 -8.33 0.97
N GLU A 209 6.68 -7.12 1.24
CA GLU A 209 8.10 -6.79 1.39
C GLU A 209 8.99 -6.96 0.14
N ILE A 210 8.41 -7.09 -1.06
CA ILE A 210 9.21 -7.02 -2.30
C ILE A 210 9.81 -5.62 -2.47
N ARG A 211 11.14 -5.52 -2.65
CA ARG A 211 11.75 -4.22 -2.98
C ARG A 211 11.37 -3.82 -4.39
N HIS A 212 10.98 -2.57 -4.56
CA HIS A 212 10.61 -2.04 -5.86
C HIS A 212 10.83 -0.53 -5.95
N ARG A 213 10.77 -0.03 -7.18
CA ARG A 213 10.91 1.38 -7.49
C ARG A 213 10.21 1.74 -8.80
N VAL A 214 9.51 2.87 -8.79
CA VAL A 214 9.03 3.55 -9.98
C VAL A 214 10.15 4.39 -10.58
N LEU A 215 10.48 4.18 -11.85
CA LEU A 215 11.58 4.89 -12.51
C LEU A 215 11.07 6.08 -13.31
N GLU A 216 10.08 5.85 -14.18
CA GLU A 216 9.59 6.83 -15.15
C GLU A 216 8.09 6.63 -15.39
N SER A 217 7.35 7.71 -15.66
CA SER A 217 5.94 7.66 -16.05
C SER A 217 5.70 8.40 -17.37
N SER A 218 4.69 7.94 -18.13
CA SER A 218 4.14 8.71 -19.23
C SER A 218 3.35 9.93 -18.73
N GLU A 219 3.06 10.86 -19.64
CA GLU A 219 2.14 11.96 -19.36
C GLU A 219 0.74 11.39 -19.03
N ASN A 220 0.07 12.00 -18.06
CA ASN A 220 -1.27 11.63 -17.60
C ASN A 220 -1.44 10.12 -17.27
N LEU A 221 -0.39 9.48 -16.76
CA LEU A 221 -0.46 8.12 -16.22
C LEU A 221 -1.58 8.05 -15.18
N GLN A 222 -2.43 7.03 -15.28
CA GLN A 222 -3.42 6.69 -14.27
C GLN A 222 -3.27 5.23 -13.88
N VAL A 223 -3.26 4.96 -12.57
CA VAL A 223 -3.21 3.61 -12.02
C VAL A 223 -4.32 3.42 -11.00
N ILE A 224 -4.82 2.19 -10.91
CA ILE A 224 -5.64 1.73 -9.79
C ILE A 224 -4.70 0.94 -8.87
N GLU A 225 -4.53 1.43 -7.65
CA GLU A 225 -3.77 0.78 -6.61
C GLU A 225 -4.73 0.20 -5.57
N ILE A 226 -4.50 -1.05 -5.16
CA ILE A 226 -5.22 -1.68 -4.05
C ILE A 226 -4.21 -2.14 -3.01
N GLY A 227 -4.48 -1.88 -1.73
CA GLY A 227 -3.68 -2.32 -0.61
C GLY A 227 -4.54 -2.91 0.51
N VAL A 228 -4.07 -3.98 1.14
CA VAL A 228 -4.76 -4.68 2.24
C VAL A 228 -3.75 -5.01 3.34
N PRO A 229 -3.89 -4.48 4.57
CA PRO A 229 -4.90 -3.53 5.02
C PRO A 229 -4.72 -2.13 4.43
N ALA A 230 -5.68 -1.24 4.70
CA ALA A 230 -5.67 0.13 4.21
C ALA A 230 -4.48 0.95 4.72
N ASP A 231 -4.13 0.78 5.99
CA ASP A 231 -2.96 1.39 6.60
C ASP A 231 -1.85 0.35 6.74
N HIS A 232 -0.74 0.57 6.05
CA HIS A 232 0.41 -0.33 6.03
C HIS A 232 1.71 0.47 6.03
N VAL A 233 2.76 -0.14 6.57
CA VAL A 233 4.08 0.49 6.66
C VAL A 233 4.74 0.46 5.29
N THR A 234 5.30 1.60 4.89
CA THR A 234 6.25 1.69 3.76
C THR A 234 7.64 1.92 4.34
N THR A 235 8.56 1.01 4.04
CA THR A 235 9.96 1.11 4.49
C THR A 235 10.85 1.47 3.32
N ILE A 236 11.62 2.53 3.47
CA ILE A 236 12.66 2.92 2.52
C ILE A 236 13.88 2.04 2.78
N ASP A 237 14.38 1.38 1.74
CA ASP A 237 15.56 0.53 1.82
C ASP A 237 16.74 1.28 1.18
N HIS A 238 17.69 1.70 2.02
CA HIS A 238 18.89 2.42 1.60
C HIS A 238 20.06 1.50 1.24
N GLU A 239 19.94 0.20 1.51
CA GLU A 239 21.02 -0.77 1.32
C GLU A 239 20.88 -1.52 -0.01
N VAL A 240 19.64 -1.80 -0.43
CA VAL A 240 19.35 -2.53 -1.67
C VAL A 240 19.40 -1.60 -2.89
N GLU A 241 20.19 -1.99 -3.89
CA GLU A 241 20.14 -1.43 -5.23
C GLU A 241 19.31 -2.32 -6.18
N LEU A 242 18.48 -1.69 -7.01
CA LEU A 242 17.70 -2.37 -8.05
C LEU A 242 18.18 -2.00 -9.46
N PRO A 243 18.20 -2.94 -10.42
CA PRO A 243 17.83 -4.35 -10.26
C PRO A 243 18.84 -5.14 -9.43
N THR A 244 18.39 -6.18 -8.72
CA THR A 244 19.30 -7.09 -8.02
C THR A 244 20.12 -7.92 -9.02
N GLY A 245 21.29 -8.40 -8.60
CA GLY A 245 22.15 -9.28 -9.41
C GLY A 245 21.62 -10.71 -9.56
N VAL A 246 20.50 -11.04 -8.90
CA VAL A 246 19.86 -12.36 -8.91
C VAL A 246 18.58 -12.27 -9.72
N LEU A 247 18.32 -13.29 -10.55
CA LEU A 247 17.03 -13.45 -11.24
C LEU A 247 16.32 -14.66 -10.63
N ASN A 248 15.26 -14.42 -9.87
CA ASN A 248 14.44 -15.46 -9.26
C ASN A 248 12.94 -15.09 -9.34
N PRO A 249 12.31 -15.27 -10.51
CA PRO A 249 10.91 -14.90 -10.72
C PRO A 249 9.92 -15.64 -9.81
N ASN A 250 10.31 -16.82 -9.32
CA ASN A 250 9.48 -17.68 -8.47
C ASN A 250 9.79 -17.48 -6.97
N ARG A 251 10.52 -16.42 -6.59
CA ARG A 251 10.77 -16.12 -5.17
C ARG A 251 9.44 -15.91 -4.45
N VAL A 252 9.32 -16.53 -3.28
CA VAL A 252 8.17 -16.39 -2.39
C VAL A 252 8.45 -15.31 -1.35
N PHE A 253 7.51 -14.40 -1.21
CA PHE A 253 7.51 -13.24 -0.34
C PHE A 253 6.22 -13.27 0.49
N GLY A 254 6.31 -13.49 1.80
CA GLY A 254 5.11 -13.57 2.65
C GLY A 254 4.05 -14.58 2.16
N GLY A 255 4.48 -15.69 1.52
CA GLY A 255 3.58 -16.70 0.96
C GLY A 255 3.06 -16.41 -0.47
N GLN A 256 3.50 -15.33 -1.11
CA GLN A 256 3.06 -14.91 -2.45
C GLN A 256 4.26 -14.80 -3.40
N THR A 257 4.05 -14.99 -4.70
CA THR A 257 5.07 -14.77 -5.74
C THR A 257 4.74 -13.54 -6.55
N PHE A 258 5.77 -12.86 -7.08
CA PHE A 258 5.56 -11.78 -8.04
C PHE A 258 4.75 -12.28 -9.26
N CYS A 259 3.77 -11.50 -9.71
CA CYS A 259 2.98 -11.79 -10.90
C CYS A 259 2.85 -10.53 -11.73
N ARG A 260 3.17 -10.64 -13.02
CA ARG A 260 2.98 -9.60 -14.02
C ARG A 260 2.05 -10.11 -15.10
N HIS A 261 0.83 -9.57 -15.13
CA HIS A 261 -0.11 -9.81 -16.20
C HIS A 261 0.10 -8.78 -17.31
N GLN A 262 0.06 -9.23 -18.57
CA GLN A 262 0.11 -8.36 -19.73
C GLN A 262 -1.12 -8.55 -20.60
N LEU A 263 -1.80 -7.45 -20.95
CA LEU A 263 -3.02 -7.49 -21.76
C LEU A 263 -2.80 -8.17 -23.11
N LYS A 264 -1.63 -7.98 -23.73
CA LYS A 264 -1.29 -8.58 -25.03
C LYS A 264 -1.33 -10.11 -25.04
N ASP A 265 -1.15 -10.74 -23.88
CA ASP A 265 -1.10 -12.20 -23.71
C ASP A 265 -2.38 -12.72 -23.04
N ALA A 266 -3.39 -11.86 -22.85
CA ALA A 266 -4.63 -12.20 -22.15
C ALA A 266 -5.48 -13.18 -22.95
N VAL A 267 -5.99 -14.19 -22.25
CA VAL A 267 -7.02 -15.09 -22.74
C VAL A 267 -8.36 -14.64 -22.16
N TRP A 268 -9.36 -14.51 -23.02
CA TRP A 268 -10.72 -14.15 -22.64
C TRP A 268 -11.58 -15.40 -22.62
N GLU A 269 -12.26 -15.63 -21.51
CA GLU A 269 -13.11 -16.79 -21.28
C GLU A 269 -14.51 -16.33 -20.84
N PRO A 270 -15.56 -17.15 -20.99
CA PRO A 270 -16.89 -16.82 -20.47
C PRO A 270 -16.82 -16.45 -18.98
N TRP A 271 -17.45 -15.34 -18.61
CA TRP A 271 -17.46 -14.88 -17.22
C TRP A 271 -18.65 -15.46 -16.45
N ARG A 272 -18.62 -15.32 -15.13
CA ARG A 272 -19.70 -15.82 -14.25
C ARG A 272 -21.04 -15.11 -14.46
N LEU A 273 -21.03 -13.89 -15.03
CA LEU A 273 -22.24 -13.17 -15.42
C LEU A 273 -22.51 -13.37 -16.91
N ALA A 274 -23.77 -13.68 -17.25
CA ALA A 274 -24.18 -13.89 -18.63
C ALA A 274 -23.95 -12.65 -19.50
N GLY A 275 -23.50 -12.85 -20.74
CA GLY A 275 -23.23 -11.75 -21.67
C GLY A 275 -21.89 -11.04 -21.44
N PHE A 276 -20.99 -11.62 -20.63
CA PHE A 276 -19.64 -11.15 -20.42
C PHE A 276 -18.60 -12.23 -20.70
N GLU A 277 -17.42 -11.80 -21.14
CA GLU A 277 -16.18 -12.56 -21.08
C GLU A 277 -15.21 -11.84 -20.16
N ALA A 278 -14.34 -12.58 -19.48
CA ALA A 278 -13.32 -12.01 -18.61
C ALA A 278 -11.95 -12.58 -18.90
N ARG A 279 -10.93 -11.79 -18.59
CA ARG A 279 -9.55 -12.24 -18.54
C ARG A 279 -9.08 -12.35 -17.10
N GLU A 280 -8.59 -13.53 -16.74
CA GLU A 280 -7.84 -13.74 -15.51
C GLU A 280 -6.45 -13.14 -15.63
N THR A 281 -5.92 -12.68 -14.51
CA THR A 281 -4.56 -12.11 -14.43
C THR A 281 -3.50 -13.09 -13.93
N GLY A 282 -3.91 -14.25 -13.41
CA GLY A 282 -3.02 -15.19 -12.70
C GLY A 282 -2.75 -14.82 -11.23
N ILE A 283 -3.28 -13.68 -10.77
CA ILE A 283 -3.04 -13.15 -9.42
C ILE A 283 -3.57 -14.09 -8.33
N GLY A 284 -4.73 -14.71 -8.53
CA GLY A 284 -5.28 -15.68 -7.56
C GLY A 284 -4.34 -16.84 -7.25
N GLU A 285 -3.60 -17.33 -8.24
CA GLU A 285 -2.60 -18.38 -8.05
C GLU A 285 -1.33 -17.81 -7.39
N ALA A 286 -0.82 -16.69 -7.91
CA ALA A 286 0.40 -16.06 -7.40
C ALA A 286 0.31 -15.64 -5.93
N THR A 287 -0.88 -15.28 -5.46
CA THR A 287 -1.11 -14.89 -4.07
C THR A 287 -1.59 -16.04 -3.19
N GLY A 288 -1.60 -17.28 -3.68
CA GLY A 288 -2.09 -18.44 -2.92
C GLY A 288 -3.56 -18.33 -2.49
N GLY A 289 -4.38 -17.60 -3.26
CA GLY A 289 -5.80 -17.40 -2.97
C GLY A 289 -6.17 -16.16 -2.13
N VAL A 290 -5.20 -15.31 -1.75
CA VAL A 290 -5.48 -14.06 -1.01
C VAL A 290 -6.42 -13.13 -1.79
N ALA A 291 -6.17 -12.90 -3.08
CA ALA A 291 -7.04 -12.07 -3.91
C ALA A 291 -7.07 -12.55 -5.37
N SER A 292 -8.16 -12.28 -6.08
CA SER A 292 -8.23 -12.44 -7.54
C SER A 292 -8.46 -11.09 -8.20
N VAL A 293 -7.93 -10.93 -9.40
CA VAL A 293 -8.06 -9.71 -10.21
C VAL A 293 -8.43 -10.13 -11.61
N GLN A 294 -9.53 -9.60 -12.11
CA GLN A 294 -10.10 -9.94 -13.41
C GLN A 294 -10.50 -8.66 -14.13
N VAL A 295 -10.48 -8.68 -15.45
CA VAL A 295 -11.15 -7.66 -16.26
C VAL A 295 -12.24 -8.32 -17.07
N ALA A 296 -13.47 -7.90 -16.87
CA ALA A 296 -14.64 -8.38 -17.60
C ALA A 296 -15.09 -7.35 -18.63
N ARG A 297 -15.57 -7.83 -19.79
CA ARG A 297 -16.15 -6.99 -20.84
C ARG A 297 -17.38 -7.62 -21.45
N VAL A 298 -18.24 -6.79 -22.01
CA VAL A 298 -19.48 -7.21 -22.66
C VAL A 298 -19.20 -7.99 -23.95
N THR A 299 -19.92 -9.09 -24.17
CA THR A 299 -19.88 -9.87 -25.43
C THR A 299 -21.01 -9.51 -26.40
N ASP A 300 -22.02 -8.80 -25.91
CA ASP A 300 -23.30 -8.53 -26.57
C ASP A 300 -23.17 -7.40 -27.60
N GLY A 301 -22.36 -7.69 -28.61
CA GLY A 301 -22.04 -6.80 -29.73
C GLY A 301 -21.23 -7.50 -30.83
N LYS A 302 -20.68 -8.70 -30.60
CA LYS A 302 -20.01 -9.47 -31.67
C LYS A 302 -20.98 -10.20 -32.61
N ASN A 303 -22.25 -10.38 -32.23
CA ASN A 303 -23.23 -11.18 -33.00
C ASN A 303 -24.58 -10.50 -33.30
N ASP A 304 -24.81 -9.24 -32.91
CA ASP A 304 -26.08 -8.57 -33.20
C ASP A 304 -25.89 -7.46 -34.24
N SER A 305 -26.19 -7.77 -35.50
CA SER A 305 -26.19 -6.83 -36.63
C SER A 305 -27.52 -6.07 -36.72
N SER A 306 -28.09 -5.65 -35.58
CA SER A 306 -29.31 -4.84 -35.56
C SER A 306 -28.95 -3.35 -35.47
N THR A 307 -29.37 -2.58 -36.47
CA THR A 307 -28.98 -1.18 -36.74
C THR A 307 -29.58 -0.14 -35.81
N ASP A 308 -30.20 -0.56 -34.70
CA ASP A 308 -30.92 0.33 -33.79
C ASP A 308 -30.20 0.51 -32.45
N GLY A 309 -28.86 0.47 -32.40
CA GLY A 309 -28.01 1.04 -31.35
C GLY A 309 -28.29 0.69 -29.88
N ARG A 310 -29.19 -0.24 -29.61
CA ARG A 310 -29.59 -0.74 -28.30
C ARG A 310 -29.67 -2.26 -28.41
N SER A 311 -28.57 -2.90 -28.02
CA SER A 311 -28.43 -4.35 -27.97
C SER A 311 -29.58 -4.98 -27.19
N SER A 312 -30.20 -6.00 -27.78
CA SER A 312 -31.33 -6.73 -27.21
C SER A 312 -30.94 -7.46 -25.93
N SER A 313 -31.51 -7.01 -24.81
CA SER A 313 -31.85 -7.77 -23.60
C SER A 313 -31.08 -9.09 -23.38
N GLY A 314 -29.83 -9.00 -22.90
CA GLY A 314 -29.34 -10.02 -21.98
C GLY A 314 -30.26 -9.99 -20.76
N SER A 315 -30.95 -11.10 -20.46
CA SER A 315 -31.85 -11.21 -19.32
C SER A 315 -31.20 -10.64 -18.06
N GLU A 316 -31.92 -9.77 -17.34
CA GLU A 316 -31.47 -9.21 -16.08
C GLU A 316 -31.11 -10.36 -15.12
N GLN A 317 -29.81 -10.65 -14.99
CA GLN A 317 -29.33 -11.70 -14.12
C GLN A 317 -29.10 -11.09 -12.74
N VAL A 318 -30.00 -11.39 -11.81
CA VAL A 318 -29.82 -11.02 -10.41
C VAL A 318 -28.87 -12.02 -9.76
N THR A 319 -27.78 -11.53 -9.16
CA THR A 319 -26.78 -12.36 -8.50
C THR A 319 -26.40 -11.84 -7.12
N SER A 320 -25.88 -12.72 -6.26
CA SER A 320 -25.15 -12.35 -5.05
C SER A 320 -23.87 -13.18 -4.93
N HIS A 321 -22.92 -12.79 -4.07
CA HIS A 321 -21.66 -13.51 -3.88
C HIS A 321 -21.36 -13.84 -2.42
N THR A 322 -20.38 -14.72 -2.18
CA THR A 322 -19.90 -15.07 -0.82
C THR A 322 -18.58 -14.42 -0.43
N GLY A 323 -17.93 -13.69 -1.34
CA GLY A 323 -16.64 -13.02 -1.10
C GLY A 323 -16.72 -11.93 -0.02
N ASP A 324 -15.67 -11.79 0.78
CA ASP A 324 -15.58 -10.83 1.89
C ASP A 324 -15.52 -9.39 1.37
N ILE A 325 -14.75 -9.17 0.30
CA ILE A 325 -14.68 -7.91 -0.44
C ILE A 325 -14.80 -8.23 -1.93
N LEU A 326 -15.76 -7.59 -2.59
CA LEU A 326 -15.87 -7.58 -4.05
C LEU A 326 -15.89 -6.12 -4.53
N PHE A 327 -14.72 -5.65 -4.97
CA PHE A 327 -14.52 -4.29 -5.47
C PHE A 327 -14.51 -4.30 -7.00
N THR A 328 -15.21 -3.34 -7.60
CA THR A 328 -15.22 -3.16 -9.05
C THR A 328 -14.97 -1.72 -9.43
N PHE A 329 -14.13 -1.51 -10.45
CA PHE A 329 -13.87 -0.23 -11.08
C PHE A 329 -14.34 -0.27 -12.54
N VAL A 330 -15.14 0.71 -12.95
CA VAL A 330 -15.60 0.84 -14.35
C VAL A 330 -14.47 1.46 -15.16
N MET A 331 -13.86 0.66 -16.03
CA MET A 331 -12.73 1.09 -16.86
C MET A 331 -13.19 1.83 -18.11
N GLU A 332 -14.24 1.34 -18.76
CA GLU A 332 -14.80 1.88 -19.99
C GLU A 332 -16.33 1.75 -19.97
N GLY A 333 -17.00 2.55 -20.79
CA GLY A 333 -18.44 2.45 -21.00
C GLY A 333 -19.31 2.89 -19.82
N GLU A 334 -20.58 2.46 -19.86
CA GLU A 334 -21.62 2.81 -18.90
C GLU A 334 -22.41 1.56 -18.48
N VAL A 335 -22.90 1.55 -17.24
CA VAL A 335 -23.74 0.48 -16.71
C VAL A 335 -24.67 0.99 -15.61
N ALA A 336 -25.87 0.41 -15.49
CA ALA A 336 -26.73 0.59 -14.34
C ALA A 336 -26.52 -0.56 -13.35
N LEU A 337 -26.08 -0.23 -12.13
CA LEU A 337 -26.00 -1.15 -11.00
C LEU A 337 -27.29 -1.04 -10.17
N ASN A 338 -28.06 -2.12 -10.10
CA ASN A 338 -29.22 -2.23 -9.23
C ASN A 338 -28.85 -3.09 -8.02
N GLY A 339 -29.15 -2.62 -6.81
CA GLY A 339 -28.91 -3.34 -5.57
C GLY A 339 -30.19 -3.56 -4.78
N GLU A 340 -30.26 -4.66 -4.04
CA GLU A 340 -31.37 -4.94 -3.12
C GLU A 340 -31.52 -3.81 -2.10
N ASN A 341 -32.71 -3.21 -2.06
CA ASN A 341 -33.02 -2.04 -1.22
C ASN A 341 -32.13 -0.81 -1.50
N GLN A 342 -31.50 -0.73 -2.68
CA GLN A 342 -30.74 0.43 -3.14
C GLN A 342 -31.47 1.13 -4.29
N GLU A 343 -31.14 2.39 -4.52
CA GLU A 343 -31.51 3.06 -5.76
C GLU A 343 -30.66 2.51 -6.93
N THR A 344 -31.16 2.65 -8.16
CA THR A 344 -30.37 2.32 -9.34
C THR A 344 -29.24 3.34 -9.50
N HIS A 345 -28.00 2.85 -9.55
CA HIS A 345 -26.83 3.69 -9.76
C HIS A 345 -26.36 3.57 -11.22
N ARG A 346 -26.49 4.65 -11.99
CA ARG A 346 -25.80 4.77 -13.29
C ARG A 346 -24.33 5.09 -13.04
N LEU A 347 -23.47 4.27 -13.62
CA LEU A 347 -22.02 4.30 -13.48
C LEU A 347 -21.38 4.51 -14.85
N GLU A 348 -20.28 5.24 -14.88
CA GLU A 348 -19.48 5.54 -16.07
C GLU A 348 -17.99 5.28 -15.81
N ALA A 349 -17.17 5.31 -16.87
CA ALA A 349 -15.72 5.13 -16.77
C ALA A 349 -15.09 6.04 -15.68
N GLY A 350 -14.35 5.44 -14.76
CA GLY A 350 -13.80 6.12 -13.59
C GLY A 350 -14.62 5.94 -12.31
N ASP A 351 -15.84 5.44 -12.38
CA ASP A 351 -16.63 5.09 -11.19
C ASP A 351 -16.15 3.76 -10.58
N ALA A 352 -16.41 3.58 -9.29
CA ALA A 352 -16.13 2.34 -8.58
C ALA A 352 -17.29 1.95 -7.66
N TYR A 353 -17.38 0.68 -7.29
CA TYR A 353 -18.34 0.21 -6.32
C TYR A 353 -17.83 -1.02 -5.55
N VAL A 354 -18.46 -1.28 -4.40
CA VAL A 354 -18.25 -2.48 -3.59
C VAL A 354 -19.60 -3.12 -3.31
N ILE A 355 -19.68 -4.43 -3.50
CA ILE A 355 -20.87 -5.22 -3.17
C ILE A 355 -20.59 -6.02 -1.89
N PRO A 356 -21.45 -5.94 -0.86
CA PRO A 356 -21.36 -6.78 0.33
C PRO A 356 -21.69 -8.24 0.01
N PRO A 357 -21.12 -9.20 0.75
CA PRO A 357 -21.52 -10.60 0.64
C PRO A 357 -23.05 -10.75 0.78
N HIS A 358 -23.60 -11.67 0.01
CA HIS A 358 -25.01 -12.06 -0.04
C HIS A 358 -25.99 -10.96 -0.48
N THR A 359 -25.53 -9.76 -0.84
CA THR A 359 -26.39 -8.70 -1.37
C THR A 359 -26.75 -8.99 -2.82
N LYS A 360 -28.05 -8.99 -3.14
CA LYS A 360 -28.50 -9.20 -4.52
C LYS A 360 -28.30 -7.96 -5.35
N THR A 361 -27.72 -8.13 -6.53
CA THR A 361 -27.46 -7.05 -7.48
C THR A 361 -27.68 -7.51 -8.92
N SER A 362 -27.94 -6.56 -9.83
CA SER A 362 -27.95 -6.79 -11.27
C SER A 362 -27.22 -5.67 -12.01
N LEU A 363 -26.65 -6.00 -13.16
CA LEU A 363 -26.08 -5.03 -14.10
C LEU A 363 -26.99 -4.94 -15.32
N THR A 364 -27.58 -3.77 -15.54
CA THR A 364 -28.50 -3.48 -16.65
C THR A 364 -28.02 -2.26 -17.47
N ASP A 365 -28.70 -1.94 -18.56
CA ASP A 365 -28.43 -0.75 -19.40
C ASP A 365 -26.95 -0.55 -19.75
N ARG A 366 -26.25 -1.65 -20.03
CA ARG A 366 -24.81 -1.67 -20.32
C ARG A 366 -24.50 -1.18 -21.73
N SER A 367 -23.46 -0.37 -21.87
CA SER A 367 -22.89 -0.01 -23.17
C SER A 367 -22.10 -1.17 -23.79
N ALA A 368 -21.92 -1.14 -25.10
CA ALA A 368 -21.23 -2.21 -25.84
C ALA A 368 -19.71 -2.27 -25.58
N ASP A 369 -19.13 -1.17 -25.10
CA ASP A 369 -17.72 -1.01 -24.77
C ASP A 369 -17.43 -1.14 -23.26
N LEU A 370 -18.42 -1.53 -22.45
CA LEU A 370 -18.26 -1.67 -21.00
C LEU A 370 -17.14 -2.65 -20.65
N GLU A 371 -16.15 -2.15 -19.90
CA GLU A 371 -15.08 -2.93 -19.26
C GLU A 371 -15.04 -2.67 -17.75
N LEU A 372 -14.91 -3.73 -16.97
CA LEU A 372 -14.93 -3.73 -15.50
C LEU A 372 -13.67 -4.39 -14.97
N LEU A 373 -12.89 -3.69 -14.15
CA LEU A 373 -11.84 -4.28 -13.33
C LEU A 373 -12.47 -4.76 -12.02
N GLU A 374 -12.45 -6.07 -11.78
CA GLU A 374 -12.94 -6.69 -10.55
C GLU A 374 -11.79 -7.22 -9.70
N VAL A 375 -11.83 -6.93 -8.41
CA VAL A 375 -10.90 -7.46 -7.41
C VAL A 375 -11.69 -8.08 -6.27
N ALA A 376 -11.44 -9.36 -6.01
CA ALA A 376 -12.11 -10.12 -4.96
C ALA A 376 -11.13 -10.57 -3.88
N LEU A 377 -11.53 -10.44 -2.63
CA LEU A 377 -10.86 -11.01 -1.47
C LEU A 377 -11.87 -11.84 -0.66
N PRO A 378 -11.61 -13.13 -0.38
CA PRO A 378 -10.53 -13.94 -0.96
C PRO A 378 -10.70 -14.15 -2.48
N ALA A 379 -9.69 -14.72 -3.13
CA ALA A 379 -9.67 -14.95 -4.59
C ALA A 379 -10.81 -15.82 -5.10
N ARG A 380 -11.30 -16.74 -4.27
CA ARG A 380 -12.38 -17.68 -4.59
C ARG A 380 -13.62 -17.31 -3.79
N PHE A 381 -14.72 -17.16 -4.50
CA PHE A 381 -16.05 -16.95 -3.94
C PHE A 381 -17.08 -17.62 -4.82
N GLU A 382 -18.26 -17.85 -4.28
CA GLU A 382 -19.40 -18.39 -5.03
C GLU A 382 -20.27 -17.23 -5.52
N THR A 383 -20.79 -17.35 -6.74
CA THR A 383 -21.85 -16.46 -7.26
C THR A 383 -23.15 -17.25 -7.33
N ILE A 384 -24.21 -16.71 -6.72
CA ILE A 384 -25.53 -17.30 -6.63
C ILE A 384 -26.45 -16.52 -7.57
N VAL A 385 -27.08 -17.22 -8.52
CA VAL A 385 -28.08 -16.64 -9.44
C VAL A 385 -29.47 -16.81 -8.84
N HIS A 386 -30.31 -15.77 -8.90
CA HIS A 386 -31.63 -15.72 -8.28
C HIS A 386 -32.77 -15.78 -9.29
#